data_AF-A0A0G1QHM0-F1
#
_entry.id   AF-A0A0G1QHM0-F1
#
_cell.length_a   1.000
_cell.length_b   1.000
_cell.length_c   1.000
_cell.angle_alpha   90.00
_cell.angle_beta   90.00
_cell.angle_gamma   90.00
#
_symmetry.space_group_name_H-M   'P 1'
#
loop_
_entity.id
_entity.type
_entity.pdbx_description
1 polymer ?
#
loop_
_entity_poly.entity_id
_entity_poly.type
_entity_poly.pdbx_seq_one_letter_code
_entity_poly.pdbx_strand_id
1 'polypeptide(L)' 'QTFVKKMLVSDVAVVFFETAPRLHKLLDQFIALGGENRALIAGRELTKQFEEIQTGTPVELKEYFAKPLGEFVLVLCP' A
#
# COMPACT_ATOMS: atom_id res chain seq x y z
N GLN A 1 8.62 3.69 -13.33
CA GLN A 1 9.35 3.07 -12.18
C GLN A 1 10.06 4.10 -11.29
N THR A 2 10.53 5.24 -11.82
CA THR A 2 11.34 6.24 -11.08
C THR A 2 10.66 6.84 -9.84
N PHE A 3 9.34 7.06 -9.85
CA PHE A 3 8.62 7.68 -8.72
C PHE A 3 8.60 6.80 -7.46
N VAL A 4 8.16 5.55 -7.58
CA VAL A 4 8.07 4.61 -6.44
C VAL A 4 9.43 4.40 -5.78
N LYS A 5 10.49 4.24 -6.59
CA LYS A 5 11.85 4.09 -6.08
C LYS A 5 12.28 5.29 -5.23
N LYS A 6 11.89 6.52 -5.61
CA LYS A 6 12.14 7.72 -4.82
C LYS A 6 11.37 7.72 -3.50
N MET A 7 10.12 7.24 -3.50
CA MET A 7 9.29 7.21 -2.29
C MET A 7 9.78 6.17 -1.28
N LEU A 8 10.33 5.04 -1.74
CA LEU A 8 10.90 4.01 -0.87
C LEU A 8 12.12 4.48 -0.06
N VAL A 9 12.78 5.56 -0.47
CA VAL A 9 13.92 6.14 0.26
C VAL A 9 13.57 7.49 0.90
N SER A 10 12.27 7.79 1.02
CA SER A 10 11.79 9.02 1.65
C SER A 10 11.98 8.97 3.16
N ASP A 11 12.55 10.02 3.74
CA ASP A 11 12.71 10.18 5.20
C ASP A 11 11.39 10.60 5.90
N VAL A 12 10.33 10.82 5.12
CA VAL A 12 9.00 11.16 5.61
C VAL A 12 7.97 10.14 5.12
N ALA A 13 6.90 9.96 5.88
CA ALA A 13 5.80 9.08 5.50
C ALA A 13 5.18 9.55 4.18
N VAL A 14 4.92 8.60 3.28
CA VAL A 14 4.35 8.86 1.96
C VAL A 14 2.95 8.26 1.89
N VAL A 15 1.97 9.07 1.52
CA VAL A 15 0.57 8.64 1.35
C VAL A 15 0.27 8.43 -0.12
N PHE A 16 -0.28 7.25 -0.44
CA PHE A 16 -0.77 6.88 -1.77
C PHE A 16 -2.28 6.71 -1.72
N PHE A 17 -2.95 7.19 -2.75
CA PHE A 17 -4.37 6.92 -2.98
C PHE A 17 -4.49 5.90 -4.10
N GLU A 18 -5.24 4.82 -3.85
CA GLU A 18 -5.51 3.85 -4.90
C GLU A 18 -6.92 3.27 -4.94
N THR A 19 -7.24 2.66 -6.08
CA THR A 19 -8.40 1.80 -6.28
C THR A 19 -7.99 0.33 -6.25
N ALA A 20 -8.92 -0.54 -5.85
CA ALA A 20 -8.71 -1.98 -5.77
C ALA A 20 -8.00 -2.62 -6.98
N PRO A 21 -8.36 -2.32 -8.26
CA PRO A 21 -7.72 -2.94 -9.42
C PRO A 21 -6.23 -2.62 -9.57
N ARG A 22 -5.77 -1.53 -8.96
CA ARG A 22 -4.38 -1.07 -9.04
C ARG A 22 -3.57 -1.32 -7.77
N LEU A 23 -4.22 -1.72 -6.66
CA LEU A 23 -3.56 -2.02 -5.39
C LEU A 23 -2.41 -3.02 -5.57
N HIS A 24 -2.70 -4.20 -6.14
CA HIS A 24 -1.66 -5.23 -6.31
C HIS A 24 -0.52 -4.78 -7.20
N LYS A 25 -0.81 -4.00 -8.25
CA LYS A 25 0.24 -3.43 -9.12
C LYS A 25 1.17 -2.50 -8.36
N LEU A 26 0.65 -1.70 -7.44
CA LEU A 26 1.46 -0.82 -6.60
C LEU A 26 2.28 -1.62 -5.58
N LEU A 27 1.67 -2.60 -4.90
CA LEU A 27 2.38 -3.49 -3.96
C LEU A 27 3.49 -4.29 -4.66
N ASP A 28 3.23 -4.78 -5.87
CA ASP A 28 4.24 -5.45 -6.70
C ASP A 28 5.40 -4.54 -7.08
N GLN A 29 5.13 -3.24 -7.31
CA GLN A 29 6.20 -2.28 -7.53
C GLN A 29 7.04 -2.06 -6.26
N PHE A 30 6.43 -2.02 -5.07
CA PHE A 30 7.19 -1.94 -3.82
C PHE A 30 8.09 -3.17 -3.65
N ILE A 31 7.54 -4.37 -3.83
CA ILE A 31 8.28 -5.64 -3.72
C ILE A 31 9.43 -5.69 -4.74
N ALA A 32 9.16 -5.41 -6.01
CA ALA A 32 10.17 -5.48 -7.07
C ALA A 32 11.30 -4.44 -6.93
N LEU A 33 11.08 -3.38 -6.14
CA LEU A 33 12.05 -2.29 -5.94
C LEU A 33 12.77 -2.36 -4.58
N GLY A 34 12.68 -3.49 -3.87
CA GLY A 34 13.39 -3.71 -2.59
C GLY A 34 12.63 -3.18 -1.36
N GLY A 35 11.34 -2.90 -1.50
CA GLY A 35 10.47 -2.41 -0.43
C GLY A 35 9.67 -3.50 0.26
N GLU A 36 9.97 -4.79 0.03
CA GLU A 36 9.16 -5.93 0.48
C GLU A 36 8.97 -6.03 1.99
N ASN A 37 9.88 -5.45 2.79
CA ASN A 37 9.83 -5.45 4.25
C ASN A 37 9.45 -4.07 4.84
N ARG A 38 9.07 -3.11 4.00
CA ARG A 38 8.70 -1.76 4.45
C ARG A 38 7.41 -1.82 5.25
N ALA A 39 7.35 -1.09 6.35
CA ALA A 39 6.10 -0.93 7.10
C ALA A 39 5.10 -0.10 6.29
N LEU A 40 3.90 -0.66 6.11
CA LEU A 40 2.81 -0.08 5.34
C LEU A 40 1.51 -0.14 6.16
N ILE A 41 0.72 0.91 6.09
CA ILE A 41 -0.63 0.97 6.64
C ILE A 41 -1.59 1.07 5.46
N ALA A 42 -2.61 0.22 5.40
CA ALA A 42 -3.64 0.22 4.38
C ALA A 42 -5.01 0.50 5.01
N GLY A 43 -5.57 1.66 4.71
CA GLY A 43 -6.95 2.00 5.03
C GLY A 43 -7.84 1.75 3.81
N ARG A 44 -8.85 0.90 3.95
CA ARG A 44 -9.86 0.60 2.92
C ARG A 44 -11.18 1.24 3.28
N GLU A 45 -11.83 1.90 2.31
CA GLU A 45 -13.19 2.45 2.46
C GLU A 45 -13.35 3.34 3.71
N LEU A 46 -12.35 4.19 3.99
CA LEU A 46 -12.35 5.08 5.15
C LEU A 46 -13.63 5.93 5.20
N THR A 47 -14.20 6.05 6.40
CA THR A 47 -15.47 6.68 6.77
C THR A 47 -16.74 5.96 6.30
N LYS A 48 -16.62 4.83 5.60
CA LYS A 48 -17.78 4.07 5.09
C LYS A 48 -18.09 2.85 5.97
N GLN A 49 -19.24 2.20 5.73
CA GLN A 49 -19.74 1.10 6.56
C GLN A 49 -18.76 -0.09 6.69
N PHE A 50 -17.93 -0.33 5.69
CA PHE A 50 -16.96 -1.43 5.64
C PHE A 50 -15.52 -0.95 5.75
N GLU A 51 -15.30 0.15 6.49
CA GLU A 51 -13.97 0.66 6.82
C GLU A 51 -13.10 -0.44 7.44
N GLU A 52 -11.84 -0.49 7.00
CA GLU A 52 -10.85 -1.43 7.50
C GLU A 52 -9.47 -0.79 7.47
N ILE A 53 -8.68 -0.98 8.54
CA ILE A 53 -7.28 -0.54 8.60
C ILE A 53 -6.42 -1.77 8.90
N GLN A 54 -5.53 -2.10 7.97
CA GLN A 54 -4.60 -3.22 8.11
C GLN A 54 -3.16 -2.71 8.02
N THR A 55 -2.31 -3.17 8.93
CA THR A 55 -0.87 -2.89 8.91
C THR A 55 -0.09 -4.14 8.53
N GLY A 56 1.04 -3.97 7.86
CA GLY A 56 1.94 -5.06 7.51
C GLY A 56 2.98 -4.63 6.47
N THR A 57 3.61 -5.60 5.87
CA THR A 57 4.51 -5.42 4.73
C THR A 57 3.74 -5.44 3.40
N PRO A 58 4.31 -4.96 2.28
CA PRO A 58 3.68 -5.10 0.97
C PRO A 58 3.32 -6.54 0.60
N VAL A 59 4.12 -7.53 1.05
CA VAL A 59 3.84 -8.95 0.80
C VAL A 59 2.61 -9.41 1.58
N GLU A 60 2.59 -9.16 2.89
CA GLU A 60 1.47 -9.54 3.76
C GLU A 60 0.18 -8.86 3.33
N LEU A 61 0.23 -7.57 3.00
CA LEU A 61 -0.96 -6.81 2.57
C LEU A 61 -1.44 -7.24 1.18
N LYS A 62 -0.54 -7.65 0.29
CA LYS A 62 -0.94 -8.20 -1.01
C LYS A 62 -1.68 -9.53 -0.84
N GLU A 63 -1.22 -10.37 0.08
CA GLU A 63 -1.87 -11.64 0.43
C GLU A 63 -3.22 -11.40 1.13
N TYR A 64 -3.25 -10.53 2.14
CA TYR A 64 -4.46 -10.18 2.89
C TYR A 64 -5.56 -9.63 1.97
N PHE A 65 -5.20 -8.70 1.09
CA PHE A 65 -6.12 -8.13 0.10
C PHE A 65 -6.10 -8.90 -1.23
N ALA A 66 -6.09 -10.24 -1.22
CA ALA A 66 -6.06 -11.06 -2.45
C ALA A 66 -7.22 -10.78 -3.44
N LYS A 67 -8.36 -10.30 -2.94
CA LYS A 67 -9.50 -9.85 -3.75
C LYS A 67 -9.91 -8.44 -3.29
N PRO A 68 -9.12 -7.42 -3.66
CA PRO A 68 -9.36 -6.07 -3.14
C PRO A 68 -10.66 -5.52 -3.71
N LEU A 69 -11.37 -4.75 -2.89
CA LEU A 69 -12.60 -4.04 -3.26
C LEU A 69 -12.52 -2.61 -2.76
N GLY A 70 -13.13 -1.68 -3.49
CA GLY A 70 -13.24 -0.29 -3.06
C GLY A 70 -11.97 0.55 -3.25
N GLU A 71 -11.86 1.57 -2.40
CA GLU A 71 -10.83 2.59 -2.37
C GLU A 71 -9.85 2.34 -1.21
N PHE A 72 -8.58 2.66 -1.45
CA PHE A 72 -7.47 2.47 -0.52
C PHE A 72 -6.68 3.74 -0.32
N VAL A 73 -6.26 3.95 0.92
CA VAL A 73 -5.19 4.88 1.31
C VAL A 73 -4.05 4.03 1.87
N LEU A 74 -2.86 4.15 1.29
CA LEU A 74 -1.67 3.46 1.77
C LEU A 74 -0.69 4.47 2.36
N VAL A 75 -0.22 4.24 3.58
CA VAL A 75 0.82 5.05 4.22
C VAL A 75 2.10 4.23 4.30
N LEU A 76 3.07 4.58 3.47
CA LEU A 76 4.42 4.04 3.51
C LEU A 76 5.20 4.75 4.60
N CYS A 77 5.62 4.01 5.63
CA CYS A 77 6.44 4.55 6.70
C CYS A 77 7.86 4.85 6.17
N PRO A 78 8.59 5.84 6.76
CA PRO A 78 9.99 6.13 6.43
C PRO A 78 10.93 4.91 6.50
#